data_AF-A0A536P5G2-F1
#
_entry.id   AF-A0A536P5G2-F1
#
_cell.length_a   1.000
_cell.length_b   1.000
_cell.length_c   1.000
_cell.angle_alpha   90.00
_cell.angle_beta   90.00
_cell.angle_gamma   90.00
#
_symmetry.space_group_name_H-M   'P 1'
#
loop_
_entity.id
_entity.type
_entity.pdbx_description
1 polymer ?
#
loop_
_entity_poly.entity_id
_entity_poly.type
_entity_poly.pdbx_seq_one_letter_code
_entity_poly.pdbx_strand_id
1 'polypeptide(L)'
;MEIAHGLKQAAPLKVCARPGCDASVKKTTARYCSIRCCAIDPNRQERLRRQARRAPIVPLAHQLSIIFQVHPDIEASLDDRTFGRDDIPAGLQRLRAV
;
A
#
# COMPACT_ATOMS: atom_id res chain seq x y z
N MET A 1 -26.93 10.00 -46.84
CA MET A 1 -25.78 10.63 -46.18
C MET A 1 -25.15 9.59 -45.27
N GLU A 2 -24.18 8.85 -45.78
CA GLU A 2 -23.45 7.84 -45.00
C GLU A 2 -22.39 8.56 -44.16
N ILE A 3 -22.57 8.52 -42.83
CA ILE A 3 -21.59 9.06 -41.89
C ILE A 3 -20.47 8.01 -41.79
N ALA A 4 -19.37 8.26 -42.49
CA ALA A 4 -18.15 7.48 -42.37
C ALA A 4 -17.66 7.55 -40.92
N HIS A 5 -17.80 6.45 -40.18
CA HIS A 5 -17.16 6.30 -38.88
C HIS A 5 -15.65 6.23 -39.10
N GLY A 6 -14.98 7.37 -38.86
CA GLY A 6 -13.53 7.50 -38.95
C GLY A 6 -12.84 6.38 -38.17
N LEU A 7 -11.99 5.63 -38.85
CA LEU A 7 -11.09 4.65 -38.27
C LEU A 7 -10.28 5.31 -37.16
N LYS A 8 -10.67 5.07 -35.90
CA LYS A 8 -9.88 5.45 -34.73
C LYS A 8 -8.56 4.71 -34.84
N GLN A 9 -7.49 5.44 -35.14
CA GLN A 9 -6.12 4.93 -35.09
C GLN A 9 -5.93 4.21 -33.76
N ALA A 10 -5.77 2.89 -33.80
CA ALA A 10 -5.51 2.10 -32.62
C ALA A 10 -4.13 2.49 -32.11
N ALA A 11 -4.08 3.29 -31.05
CA ALA A 11 -2.83 3.61 -30.37
C ALA A 11 -2.07 2.30 -30.07
N PRO A 12 -0.74 2.28 -30.20
CA PRO A 12 0.04 1.07 -29.97
C PRO A 12 -0.30 0.49 -28.60
N LEU A 13 -0.59 -0.81 -28.58
CA LEU A 13 -0.98 -1.51 -27.37
C LEU A 13 0.17 -1.44 -26.36
N LYS A 14 -0.07 -0.72 -25.26
CA LYS A 14 0.91 -0.60 -24.17
C LYS A 14 1.14 -1.98 -23.56
N VAL A 15 2.38 -2.27 -23.16
CA VAL A 15 2.71 -3.49 -22.41
C VAL A 15 2.46 -3.28 -20.92
N CYS A 16 2.10 -4.35 -20.21
CA CYS A 16 1.90 -4.33 -18.77
C CYS A 16 3.16 -3.83 -18.05
N ALA A 17 3.00 -2.92 -17.09
CA ALA A 17 4.14 -2.38 -16.35
C ALA A 17 4.71 -3.33 -15.28
N ARG A 18 4.09 -4.49 -15.04
CA ARG A 18 4.60 -5.46 -14.06
C ARG A 18 5.87 -6.11 -14.62
N PRO A 19 7.00 -6.13 -13.89
CA PRO A 19 8.19 -6.87 -14.31
C PRO A 19 7.86 -8.35 -14.58
N GLY A 20 8.34 -8.87 -15.72
CA GLY A 20 8.05 -10.24 -16.16
C GLY A 20 6.60 -10.45 -16.61
N CYS A 21 5.96 -9.43 -17.18
CA CYS A 21 4.64 -9.52 -17.79
C CYS A 21 4.62 -8.84 -19.16
N ASP A 22 4.57 -9.65 -20.22
CA ASP A 22 4.57 -9.13 -21.60
C ASP A 22 3.15 -8.96 -22.18
N ALA A 23 2.13 -9.09 -21.34
CA ALA A 23 0.74 -8.97 -21.76
C ALA A 23 0.41 -7.52 -22.16
N SER A 24 -0.39 -7.37 -23.21
CA SER A 24 -0.89 -6.07 -23.66
C SER A 24 -1.96 -5.51 -22.71
N VAL A 25 -1.99 -4.18 -22.60
CA VAL A 25 -2.95 -3.44 -21.80
C VAL A 25 -4.09 -2.99 -22.71
N LYS A 26 -5.29 -3.52 -22.45
CA LYS A 26 -6.49 -3.27 -23.26
C LYS A 26 -7.00 -1.82 -23.21
N LYS A 27 -6.81 -1.14 -22.08
CA LYS A 27 -7.30 0.23 -21.85
C LYS A 27 -6.15 1.22 -21.98
N THR A 28 -6.35 2.27 -22.78
CA THR A 28 -5.34 3.32 -23.03
C THR A 28 -4.86 4.03 -21.76
N THR A 29 -5.74 4.17 -20.76
CA THR A 29 -5.45 4.78 -19.46
C THR A 29 -4.90 3.80 -18.43
N ALA A 30 -5.03 2.49 -18.66
CA ALA A 30 -4.53 1.50 -17.72
C ALA A 30 -3.03 1.30 -17.88
N ARG A 31 -2.40 0.90 -16.78
CA ARG A 31 -0.97 0.57 -16.71
C ARG A 31 -0.71 -0.94 -16.60
N TYR A 32 -1.71 -1.70 -16.16
CA TYR A 32 -1.61 -3.14 -15.94
C TYR A 32 -2.63 -3.87 -16.82
N CYS A 33 -2.29 -5.08 -17.24
CA CYS A 33 -3.20 -5.95 -17.97
C CYS A 33 -4.35 -6.48 -17.10
N SER A 34 -4.17 -6.55 -15.77
CA SER A 34 -5.14 -7.06 -14.81
C SER A 34 -4.94 -6.46 -13.40
N ILE A 35 -5.98 -6.57 -12.56
CA ILE A 35 -5.91 -6.22 -11.13
C ILE A 35 -4.86 -7.08 -10.42
N ARG A 36 -4.74 -8.37 -10.78
CA ARG A 36 -3.73 -9.26 -10.21
C ARG A 36 -2.32 -8.74 -10.44
N CYS A 37 -2.00 -8.29 -11.66
CA CYS A 37 -0.68 -7.70 -11.94
C CYS A 37 -0.43 -6.40 -11.17
N CYS A 38 -1.46 -5.59 -10.95
CA CYS A 38 -1.38 -4.39 -10.11
C CYS A 38 -1.12 -4.71 -8.62
N ALA A 39 -1.69 -5.82 -8.11
CA ALA A 39 -1.54 -6.24 -6.72
C ALA A 39 -0.16 -6.81 -6.42
N ILE A 40 0.43 -7.57 -7.35
CA ILE A 40 1.71 -8.27 -7.16
C ILE A 40 2.94 -7.51 -7.70
N ASP A 41 2.76 -6.31 -8.27
CA ASP A 41 3.87 -5.50 -8.77
C ASP A 41 4.78 -5.05 -7.60
N PRO A 42 6.05 -5.53 -7.54
CA PRO A 42 6.94 -5.24 -6.43
C PRO A 42 7.26 -3.74 -6.31
N ASN A 43 7.39 -3.03 -7.45
CA ASN A 43 7.70 -1.61 -7.46
C ASN A 43 6.52 -0.79 -6.91
N ARG A 44 5.30 -1.19 -7.25
CA ARG A 44 4.10 -0.55 -6.71
C ARG A 44 3.96 -0.81 -5.21
N GLN A 45 4.18 -2.05 -4.76
CA GLN A 45 4.11 -2.39 -3.34
C GLN A 45 5.14 -1.60 -2.53
N GLU A 46 6.38 -1.51 -2.99
CA GLU A 46 7.43 -0.75 -2.29
C GLU A 46 7.08 0.74 -2.19
N ARG A 47 6.59 1.33 -3.28
CA ARG A 47 6.11 2.72 -3.26
C ARG A 47 4.98 2.93 -2.25
N LEU A 48 4.01 2.01 -2.20
CA LEU A 48 2.91 2.07 -1.23
C LEU A 48 3.43 1.92 0.21
N ARG A 49 4.39 1.03 0.47
CA ARG A 49 5.03 0.90 1.79
C ARG A 49 5.73 2.20 2.21
N ARG A 50 6.48 2.83 1.31
CA ARG A 50 7.12 4.13 1.57
C ARG A 50 6.12 5.23 1.86
N GLN A 51 5.00 5.25 1.13
CA GLN A 51 3.93 6.21 1.36
C GLN A 51 3.26 5.98 2.72
N ALA A 52 2.98 4.73 3.09
CA ALA A 52 2.43 4.39 4.39
C ALA A 52 3.35 4.79 5.56
N ARG A 53 4.68 4.64 5.41
CA ARG A 53 5.66 5.11 6.42
C ARG A 53 5.70 6.63 6.57
N ARG A 54 5.30 7.38 5.54
CA ARG A 54 5.25 8.85 5.56
C ARG A 54 3.90 9.39 5.97
N ALA A 55 2.84 8.61 5.84
CA ALA A 55 1.50 9.01 6.26
C ALA A 55 1.49 9.28 7.77
N PRO A 56 0.73 10.29 8.24
CA PRO A 56 0.46 10.47 9.65
C PRO A 56 -0.05 9.14 10.23
N ILE A 57 0.59 8.68 11.29
CA ILE A 57 0.10 7.55 12.06
C ILE A 57 -1.13 8.07 12.76
N VAL A 58 -2.30 7.79 12.20
CA VAL A 58 -3.56 8.10 12.88
C VAL A 58 -3.52 7.35 14.22
N PRO A 59 -3.77 8.02 15.35
CA PRO A 59 -3.79 7.36 16.65
C PRO A 59 -4.70 6.14 16.58
N LEU A 60 -4.22 4.99 17.06
CA LEU A 60 -4.94 3.71 17.09
C LEU A 60 -6.36 3.83 17.66
N ALA A 61 -6.55 4.79 18.59
CA ALA A 61 -7.84 5.14 19.19
C ALA A 61 -8.92 5.59 18.18
N HIS A 62 -8.53 6.11 17.01
CA HIS A 62 -9.46 6.51 15.95
C HIS A 62 -9.64 5.42 14.89
N GLN A 63 -8.79 4.38 14.88
CA GLN A 63 -8.80 3.32 13.88
C GLN A 63 -9.54 2.08 14.33
N LEU A 64 -9.66 1.87 15.65
CA LEU A 64 -10.35 0.74 16.23
C LEU A 64 -11.27 1.25 17.35
N SER A 65 -12.53 0.84 17.37
CA SER A 65 -13.46 1.05 18.50
C SER A 65 -13.06 0.16 19.69
N ILE A 66 -11.81 0.25 20.12
CA ILE A 66 -11.29 -0.48 21.26
C ILE A 66 -11.42 0.43 22.48
N ILE A 67 -12.29 0.05 23.39
CA ILE A 67 -12.31 0.61 24.74
C ILE A 67 -11.00 0.17 25.40
N PHE A 68 -10.02 1.06 25.46
CA PHE A 68 -8.83 0.85 26.28
C PHE A 68 -9.27 0.88 27.74
N GLN A 69 -9.49 -0.30 28.33
CA GLN A 69 -9.45 -0.42 29.79
C GLN A 69 -7.98 -0.28 30.19
N VAL A 70 -7.59 0.96 30.50
CA VAL A 70 -6.25 1.27 30.98
C VAL A 70 -6.13 0.68 32.39
N HIS A 71 -5.59 -0.55 32.50
CA HIS A 71 -5.18 -1.08 33.78
C HIS A 71 -3.99 -0.24 34.29
N PRO A 72 -3.98 0.21 35.55
CA PRO A 72 -2.94 1.11 36.07
C PRO A 72 -1.51 0.55 35.95
N ASP A 73 -1.36 -0.77 35.84
CA ASP A 73 -0.07 -1.47 35.74
C ASP A 73 0.34 -1.89 34.32
N ILE A 74 -0.21 -1.27 33.26
CA ILE A 74 0.13 -1.65 31.87
C ILE A 74 1.63 -1.49 31.59
N GLU A 75 2.27 -0.43 32.11
CA GLU A 75 3.70 -0.21 31.88
C GLU A 75 4.55 -1.35 32.47
N ALA A 76 4.23 -1.82 33.69
CA ALA A 76 4.90 -2.95 34.32
C ALA A 76 4.68 -4.29 33.59
N SER A 77 3.51 -4.49 32.96
CA SER A 77 3.23 -5.69 32.16
C SER A 77 3.94 -5.69 30.79
N LEU A 78 4.18 -4.51 30.22
CA LEU A 78 4.86 -4.39 28.94
C LEU A 78 6.36 -4.60 29.09
N ASP A 79 7.00 -4.11 30.15
CA ASP A 79 8.44 -4.30 30.38
C ASP A 79 8.84 -5.78 30.37
N ASP A 80 8.05 -6.66 30.98
CA ASP A 80 8.33 -8.11 31.04
C ASP A 80 8.20 -8.81 29.67
N ARG A 81 7.39 -8.26 28.75
CA ARG A 81 7.19 -8.78 27.38
C ARG A 81 8.09 -8.15 26.32
N THR A 82 8.79 -7.07 26.64
CA THR A 82 9.56 -6.28 25.65
C THR A 82 11.05 -6.62 25.63
N PHE A 83 11.52 -7.45 26.56
CA PHE A 83 12.88 -8.01 26.50
C PHE A 83 13.01 -8.99 25.31
N GLY A 84 13.55 -8.49 24.20
CA GLY A 84 14.08 -9.35 23.12
C GLY A 84 13.46 -9.20 21.73
N ARG A 85 12.69 -8.14 21.43
CA ARG A 85 12.25 -7.86 20.06
C ARG A 85 12.89 -6.60 19.49
N ASP A 86 14.06 -6.78 18.87
CA ASP A 86 14.78 -5.74 18.11
C ASP A 86 14.08 -5.30 16.81
N ASP A 87 13.02 -6.00 16.37
CA ASP A 87 12.28 -5.66 15.15
C ASP A 87 11.10 -4.72 15.43
N ILE A 88 11.39 -3.49 15.86
CA ILE A 88 10.38 -2.43 15.85
C ILE A 88 10.17 -1.99 14.40
N PRO A 89 8.99 -2.21 13.80
CA PRO A 89 8.75 -1.75 12.44
C PRO A 89 8.93 -0.23 12.39
N ALA A 90 9.67 0.27 11.39
CA ALA A 90 10.13 1.65 11.30
C ALA A 90 9.06 2.75 11.51
N GLY A 91 7.76 2.42 11.34
CA GLY A 91 6.65 3.31 11.67
C GLY A 91 6.48 3.57 13.17
N LEU A 92 6.77 2.58 14.03
CA LEU A 92 6.58 2.67 15.49
C LEU A 92 7.77 3.29 16.23
N GLN A 93 8.90 3.51 15.57
CA GLN A 93 10.08 4.14 16.17
C GLN A 93 9.83 5.60 16.61
N ARG A 94 8.86 6.29 16.00
CA ARG A 94 8.54 7.70 16.32
C ARG A 94 7.76 7.90 17.61
N LEU A 95 7.19 6.83 18.16
CA LEU A 95 6.45 6.87 19.43
C LEU A 95 7.39 6.73 20.65
N ARG A 96 8.70 6.55 20.43
CA ARG A 96 9.73 6.50 21.48
C ARG A 96 10.35 7.88 21.81
N ALA A 97 9.77 8.98 21.34
CA ALA A 97 10.21 10.30 21.77
C ALA A 97 9.82 10.50 23.24
N VAL A 98 10.82 10.38 24.12
CA VAL A 98 10.80 10.79 25.53
C VAL A 98 10.52 12.29 25.63
#